data_AF-A0AAE3LKU7-F1
#
_entry.id   AF-A0AAE3LKU7-F1
#
_cell.length_a   1.000
_cell.length_b   1.000
_cell.length_c   1.000
_cell.angle_alpha   90.00
_cell.angle_beta   90.00
_cell.angle_gamma   90.00
#
_symmetry.space_group_name_H-M   'P 1'
#
loop_
_entity.id
_entity.type
_entity.pdbx_description
1 polymer ?
#
loop_
_entity_poly.entity_id
_entity_poly.type
_entity_poly.pdbx_seq_one_letter_code
_entity_poly.pdbx_strand_id
1 'polypeptide(L)'
;MKAATACKEAIDVCEAIGFSLYRFIPPTLLSFGPQSLKKIELRSVMTEKWNQEIIWAYRGGTNDLQIQATIKGLDPNFFGNPVPRGNLGVPMKIAYKFYTKNGVPINEDKTWSFINRYNLRTATANDKFYLKEGYTTAAFNFDREPRFYADLAFDGSIWEAQGKTNDNEPFYVQAKFGQTHGKKGNALHSITGYWPKKLVHYSSTLNANTYPLKGYTFPVMRLSDLYLLYAEALNEAYGPSDEAYMYVNRIRERAMLPTVQDAWTNFSVRPEKYTTKDGFREIIQNERTIELAFESQRIFDLKRWKTAPEELNESINGWDMDQENIQAYYREKQYFQMSFSLKDYFWPIPQNDLLRNKRIKQIPGWD
;
A
#
# COMPACT_ATOMS: atom_id res chain seq x y z
N MET A 1 -3.81 2.47 -29.07
CA MET A 1 -5.12 2.86 -29.63
C MET A 1 -6.26 1.99 -29.08
N LYS A 2 -6.40 0.69 -29.46
CA LYS A 2 -7.53 -0.16 -28.99
C LYS A 2 -7.71 -0.23 -27.46
N ALA A 3 -6.61 -0.36 -26.70
CA ALA A 3 -6.67 -0.41 -25.23
C ALA A 3 -7.19 0.90 -24.62
N ALA A 4 -6.72 2.06 -25.10
CA ALA A 4 -7.16 3.36 -24.62
C ALA A 4 -8.66 3.56 -24.89
N THR A 5 -9.13 3.22 -26.09
CA THR A 5 -10.57 3.28 -26.44
C THR A 5 -11.41 2.39 -25.53
N ALA A 6 -11.02 1.12 -25.33
CA ALA A 6 -11.76 0.21 -24.47
C ALA A 6 -11.81 0.66 -23.01
N CYS A 7 -10.70 1.19 -22.47
CA CYS A 7 -10.68 1.76 -21.12
C CYS A 7 -11.60 2.98 -21.02
N LYS A 8 -11.59 3.86 -22.03
CA LYS A 8 -12.46 5.05 -22.05
C LYS A 8 -13.94 4.67 -22.09
N GLU A 9 -14.33 3.77 -22.98
CA GLU A 9 -15.71 3.25 -23.05
C GLU A 9 -16.16 2.64 -21.72
N ALA A 10 -15.28 1.86 -21.07
CA ALA A 10 -15.57 1.28 -19.76
C ALA A 10 -15.73 2.36 -18.67
N ILE A 11 -14.89 3.40 -18.67
CA ILE A 11 -15.00 4.54 -17.74
C ILE A 11 -16.33 5.26 -17.96
N ASP A 12 -16.66 5.58 -19.20
CA ASP A 12 -17.85 6.34 -19.54
C ASP A 12 -19.13 5.57 -19.14
N VAL A 13 -19.16 4.24 -19.35
CA VAL A 13 -20.26 3.38 -18.87
C VAL A 13 -20.35 3.39 -17.35
N CYS A 14 -19.22 3.25 -16.64
CA CYS A 14 -19.19 3.26 -15.17
C CYS A 14 -19.69 4.60 -14.61
N GLU A 15 -19.17 5.72 -15.12
CA GLU A 15 -19.56 7.06 -14.67
C GLU A 15 -21.03 7.35 -14.99
N ALA A 16 -21.53 6.93 -16.16
CA ALA A 16 -22.93 7.12 -16.57
C ALA A 16 -23.94 6.41 -15.65
N ILE A 17 -23.55 5.28 -15.02
CA ILE A 17 -24.41 4.54 -14.07
C ILE A 17 -24.09 4.87 -12.60
N GLY A 18 -23.27 5.90 -12.34
CA GLY A 18 -23.05 6.46 -11.02
C GLY A 18 -21.83 5.93 -10.25
N PHE A 19 -20.91 5.20 -10.88
CA PHE A 19 -19.62 4.88 -10.26
C PHE A 19 -18.78 6.15 -10.11
N SER A 20 -18.11 6.27 -8.98
CA SER A 20 -17.22 7.39 -8.70
C SER A 20 -16.12 6.97 -7.73
N LEU A 21 -15.06 7.78 -7.62
CA LEU A 21 -14.03 7.55 -6.62
C LEU A 21 -14.63 7.63 -5.23
N TYR A 22 -14.33 6.63 -4.40
CA TYR A 22 -14.95 6.51 -3.08
C TYR A 22 -14.65 7.71 -2.19
N ARG A 23 -15.69 8.21 -1.52
CA ARG A 23 -15.58 9.21 -0.46
C ARG A 23 -16.19 8.67 0.83
N PHE A 24 -15.45 8.85 1.92
CA PHE A 24 -15.89 8.39 3.23
C PHE A 24 -16.85 9.38 3.85
N ILE A 25 -18.02 8.90 4.25
CA ILE A 25 -18.98 9.66 5.05
C ILE A 25 -18.89 9.11 6.47
N PRO A 26 -18.27 9.85 7.42
CA PRO A 26 -18.13 9.37 8.78
C PRO A 26 -19.50 9.19 9.44
N PRO A 27 -19.77 8.05 10.09
CA PRO A 27 -20.91 7.92 10.99
C PRO A 27 -20.86 8.97 12.10
N THR A 28 -22.03 9.41 12.59
CA THR A 28 -22.17 10.48 13.60
C THR A 28 -21.33 10.25 14.87
N LEU A 29 -21.09 8.99 15.24
CA LEU A 29 -20.32 8.63 16.43
C LEU A 29 -18.80 8.73 16.24
N LEU A 30 -18.30 8.91 15.01
CA LEU A 30 -16.88 9.11 14.72
C LEU A 30 -16.54 10.61 14.71
N SER A 31 -15.77 11.04 15.71
CA SER A 31 -15.34 12.43 15.95
C SER A 31 -13.82 12.59 15.76
N PHE A 32 -13.29 11.95 14.72
CA PHE A 32 -11.89 12.10 14.32
C PHE A 32 -11.66 13.43 13.60
N GLY A 33 -10.45 13.98 13.75
CA GLY A 33 -9.99 15.14 13.00
C GLY A 33 -9.79 14.83 11.51
N PRO A 34 -9.64 15.87 10.65
CA PRO A 34 -9.60 15.71 9.20
C PRO A 34 -8.51 14.75 8.70
N GLN A 35 -7.31 14.78 9.30
CA GLN A 35 -6.18 13.93 8.91
C GLN A 35 -6.45 12.46 9.23
N SER A 36 -7.07 12.17 10.39
CA SER A 36 -7.43 10.81 10.78
C SER A 36 -8.58 10.27 9.96
N LEU A 37 -9.62 11.08 9.71
CA LEU A 37 -10.68 10.75 8.76
C LEU A 37 -10.14 10.46 7.36
N LYS A 38 -9.14 11.22 6.91
CA LYS A 38 -8.51 10.99 5.61
C LYS A 38 -7.82 9.63 5.52
N LYS A 39 -7.07 9.22 6.55
CA LYS A 39 -6.46 7.88 6.59
C LYS A 39 -7.52 6.78 6.60
N ILE A 40 -8.64 6.99 7.30
CA ILE A 40 -9.77 6.06 7.28
C ILE A 40 -10.38 5.98 5.87
N GLU A 41 -10.63 7.11 5.21
CA GLU A 41 -11.12 7.15 3.81
C GLU A 41 -10.23 6.36 2.86
N LEU A 42 -8.91 6.60 2.92
CA LEU A 42 -7.93 5.96 2.05
C LEU A 42 -7.84 4.44 2.27
N ARG A 43 -8.07 3.95 3.48
CA ARG A 43 -8.18 2.50 3.74
C ARG A 43 -9.53 1.95 3.25
N SER A 44 -10.60 2.69 3.49
CA SER A 44 -11.97 2.30 3.17
C SER A 44 -12.26 2.21 1.67
N VAL A 45 -11.40 2.76 0.79
CA VAL A 45 -11.47 2.48 -0.66
C VAL A 45 -11.41 0.98 -0.96
N MET A 46 -10.71 0.22 -0.11
CA MET A 46 -10.55 -1.22 -0.22
C MET A 46 -11.43 -1.98 0.78
N THR A 47 -11.60 -1.44 1.99
CA THR A 47 -12.27 -2.16 3.07
C THR A 47 -13.76 -1.85 3.21
N GLU A 48 -14.34 -0.88 2.51
CA GLU A 48 -15.79 -0.66 2.60
C GLU A 48 -16.54 -1.62 1.67
N LYS A 49 -17.59 -2.27 2.20
CA LYS A 49 -18.34 -3.29 1.47
C LYS A 49 -19.17 -2.65 0.37
N TRP A 50 -18.98 -3.07 -0.88
CA TRP A 50 -19.73 -2.58 -2.06
C TRP A 50 -19.77 -1.06 -2.14
N ASN A 51 -18.61 -0.43 -2.05
CA ASN A 51 -18.50 1.01 -2.26
C ASN A 51 -18.70 1.39 -3.74
N GLN A 52 -18.88 2.69 -4.00
CA GLN A 52 -19.16 3.24 -5.34
C GLN A 52 -18.01 3.11 -6.35
N GLU A 53 -16.85 2.64 -5.91
CA GLU A 53 -15.67 2.47 -6.76
C GLU A 53 -15.52 1.03 -7.27
N ILE A 54 -16.12 0.03 -6.60
CA ILE A 54 -15.87 -1.40 -6.87
C ILE A 54 -16.68 -1.89 -8.08
N ILE A 55 -16.01 -2.14 -9.20
CA ILE A 55 -16.61 -2.65 -10.44
C ILE A 55 -16.76 -4.18 -10.36
N TRP A 56 -15.67 -4.88 -10.04
CA TRP A 56 -15.65 -6.33 -9.85
C TRP A 56 -15.02 -6.69 -8.52
N ALA A 57 -15.54 -7.75 -7.91
CA ALA A 57 -15.19 -8.09 -6.55
C ALA A 57 -15.21 -9.59 -6.32
N TYR A 58 -14.30 -10.05 -5.45
CA TYR A 58 -14.25 -11.44 -5.01
C TYR A 58 -15.22 -11.65 -3.86
N ARG A 59 -16.06 -12.70 -3.95
CA ARG A 59 -17.12 -13.00 -2.96
C ARG A 59 -16.64 -13.79 -1.73
N GLY A 60 -15.37 -14.21 -1.67
CA GLY A 60 -14.86 -14.94 -0.51
C GLY A 60 -14.65 -14.04 0.72
N GLY A 61 -14.49 -14.67 1.89
CA GLY A 61 -14.33 -13.96 3.16
C GLY A 61 -12.96 -13.31 3.33
N THR A 62 -12.93 -12.09 3.85
CA THR A 62 -11.71 -11.31 4.12
C THR A 62 -11.16 -11.49 5.54
N ASN A 63 -11.80 -12.33 6.36
CA ASN A 63 -11.52 -12.40 7.79
C ASN A 63 -10.11 -12.90 8.08
N ASP A 64 -9.66 -13.99 7.45
CA ASP A 64 -8.30 -14.49 7.67
C ASP A 64 -7.26 -13.47 7.23
N LEU A 65 -7.44 -12.84 6.06
CA LEU A 65 -6.55 -11.77 5.60
C LEU A 65 -6.42 -10.64 6.64
N GLN A 66 -7.54 -10.20 7.22
CA GLN A 66 -7.55 -9.20 8.28
C GLN A 66 -6.86 -9.69 9.56
N ILE A 67 -7.03 -10.96 9.93
CA ILE A 67 -6.36 -11.59 11.08
C ILE A 67 -4.83 -11.58 10.88
N GLN A 68 -4.37 -11.93 9.68
CA GLN A 68 -2.93 -11.95 9.36
C GLN A 68 -2.34 -10.53 9.26
N ALA A 69 -3.13 -9.54 8.82
CA ALA A 69 -2.70 -8.15 8.69
C ALA A 69 -2.76 -7.35 10.00
N THR A 70 -3.71 -7.66 10.90
CA THR A 70 -3.88 -6.92 12.16
C THR A 70 -2.77 -7.25 13.14
N ILE A 71 -2.12 -6.23 13.67
CA ILE A 71 -1.06 -6.35 14.69
C ILE A 71 -1.59 -7.05 15.95
N LYS A 72 -0.82 -7.99 16.48
CA LYS A 72 -1.14 -8.67 17.74
C LYS A 72 -0.89 -7.75 18.95
N GLY A 73 -1.84 -7.72 19.88
CA GLY A 73 -1.73 -6.94 21.12
C GLY A 73 -1.97 -5.44 20.95
N LEU A 74 -2.66 -5.04 19.86
CA LEU A 74 -2.92 -3.64 19.54
C LEU A 74 -3.69 -2.89 20.64
N ASP A 75 -4.72 -3.52 21.20
CA ASP A 75 -5.44 -2.98 22.37
C ASP A 75 -4.77 -3.49 23.66
N PRO A 76 -4.20 -2.60 24.50
CA PRO A 76 -3.57 -2.99 25.76
C PRO A 76 -4.51 -3.73 26.72
N ASN A 77 -5.83 -3.46 26.67
CA ASN A 77 -6.81 -4.15 27.50
C ASN A 77 -7.02 -5.62 27.10
N PHE A 78 -6.69 -5.95 25.85
CA PHE A 78 -6.87 -7.29 25.27
C PHE A 78 -5.55 -7.84 24.72
N PHE A 79 -4.44 -7.53 25.38
CA PHE A 79 -3.10 -7.97 24.96
C PHE A 79 -2.99 -9.50 24.78
N GLY A 80 -3.70 -10.26 25.62
CA GLY A 80 -3.75 -11.73 25.56
C GLY A 80 -4.60 -12.30 24.42
N ASN A 81 -5.30 -11.48 23.62
CA ASN A 81 -6.20 -11.95 22.59
C ASN A 81 -5.45 -12.87 21.58
N PRO A 82 -5.95 -14.11 21.37
CA PRO A 82 -5.28 -15.10 20.54
C PRO A 82 -5.73 -15.06 19.07
N VAL A 83 -6.46 -14.04 18.60
CA VAL A 83 -7.00 -13.99 17.24
C VAL A 83 -6.05 -13.23 16.30
N PRO A 84 -5.75 -11.93 16.46
CA PRO A 84 -4.80 -11.25 15.57
C PRO A 84 -3.43 -11.93 15.54
N ARG A 85 -2.87 -12.01 14.33
CA ARG A 85 -1.59 -12.67 14.09
C ARG A 85 -0.51 -11.66 13.72
N GLY A 86 -0.83 -10.69 12.86
CA GLY A 86 0.15 -9.70 12.40
C GLY A 86 1.34 -10.31 11.67
N ASN A 87 1.14 -11.45 10.99
CA ASN A 87 2.21 -12.20 10.30
C ASN A 87 2.62 -11.54 8.98
N LEU A 88 1.79 -10.68 8.39
CA LEU A 88 2.10 -10.05 7.11
C LEU A 88 3.12 -8.93 7.29
N GLY A 89 4.28 -9.08 6.64
CA GLY A 89 5.32 -8.07 6.57
C GLY A 89 5.35 -7.38 5.20
N VAL A 90 5.26 -6.05 5.18
CA VAL A 90 5.43 -5.26 3.96
C VAL A 90 6.94 -5.08 3.73
N PRO A 91 7.50 -5.52 2.59
CA PRO A 91 8.92 -5.32 2.30
C PRO A 91 9.27 -3.83 2.27
N MET A 92 10.48 -3.50 2.75
CA MET A 92 10.98 -2.12 2.76
C MET A 92 10.88 -1.47 1.36
N LYS A 93 11.19 -2.22 0.30
CA LYS A 93 11.10 -1.73 -1.08
C LYS A 93 9.70 -1.29 -1.51
N ILE A 94 8.64 -1.82 -0.90
CA ILE A 94 7.26 -1.34 -1.13
C ILE A 94 7.02 -0.04 -0.36
N ALA A 95 7.51 0.06 0.89
CA ALA A 95 7.47 1.31 1.65
C ALA A 95 8.24 2.46 0.95
N TYR A 96 9.28 2.14 0.18
CA TYR A 96 10.01 3.09 -0.68
C TYR A 96 9.18 3.66 -1.84
N LYS A 97 8.17 2.93 -2.33
CA LYS A 97 7.37 3.38 -3.49
C LYS A 97 6.46 4.56 -3.14
N PHE A 98 6.00 4.66 -1.90
CA PHE A 98 5.21 5.79 -1.43
C PHE A 98 5.98 7.12 -1.55
N TYR A 99 5.30 8.17 -1.94
CA TYR A 99 5.87 9.50 -2.11
C TYR A 99 6.20 10.19 -0.78
N THR A 100 6.89 11.32 -0.88
CA THR A 100 6.89 12.34 0.17
C THR A 100 5.53 13.03 0.24
N LYS A 101 5.32 13.89 1.25
CA LYS A 101 4.13 14.75 1.35
C LYS A 101 3.93 15.68 0.14
N ASN A 102 4.99 15.93 -0.64
CA ASN A 102 4.94 16.75 -1.85
C ASN A 102 4.52 15.96 -3.09
N GLY A 103 4.35 14.64 -2.97
CA GLY A 103 3.85 13.79 -4.05
C GLY A 103 4.88 13.38 -5.10
N VAL A 104 6.18 13.46 -4.79
CA VAL A 104 7.29 12.95 -5.62
C VAL A 104 8.05 11.83 -4.89
N PRO A 105 8.76 10.94 -5.61
CA PRO A 105 9.53 9.86 -4.99
C PRO A 105 10.55 10.40 -3.97
N ILE A 106 10.78 9.66 -2.89
CA ILE A 106 11.65 10.13 -1.80
C ILE A 106 13.12 10.33 -2.22
N ASN A 107 13.55 9.68 -3.30
CA ASN A 107 14.87 9.85 -3.90
C ASN A 107 14.90 10.95 -4.98
N GLU A 108 13.76 11.54 -5.30
CA GLU A 108 13.62 12.65 -6.26
C GLU A 108 13.27 13.98 -5.57
N ASP A 109 12.76 13.98 -4.33
CA ASP A 109 12.37 15.20 -3.62
C ASP A 109 13.58 16.00 -3.12
N LYS A 110 13.74 17.24 -3.59
CA LYS A 110 14.78 18.18 -3.15
C LYS A 110 14.68 18.56 -1.68
N THR A 111 13.49 18.48 -1.10
CA THR A 111 13.18 18.91 0.27
C THR A 111 13.24 17.76 1.27
N TRP A 112 13.39 16.52 0.80
CA TRP A 112 13.42 15.33 1.63
C TRP A 112 14.78 14.62 1.54
N SER A 113 15.46 14.49 2.68
CA SER A 113 16.85 14.01 2.69
C SER A 113 16.96 12.49 2.56
N PHE A 114 17.11 11.99 1.33
CA PHE A 114 17.31 10.56 1.06
C PHE A 114 18.55 9.96 1.73
N ILE A 115 19.66 10.71 1.82
CA ILE A 115 20.90 10.22 2.42
C ILE A 115 20.70 9.92 3.92
N ASN A 116 20.02 10.82 4.63
CA ASN A 116 19.76 10.72 6.07
C ASN A 116 18.47 9.97 6.43
N ARG A 117 17.87 9.23 5.49
CA ARG A 117 16.56 8.58 5.70
C ARG A 117 16.52 7.62 6.90
N TYR A 118 17.64 7.03 7.28
CA TYR A 118 17.71 6.11 8.43
C TYR A 118 18.15 6.79 9.74
N ASN A 119 18.44 8.10 9.72
CA ASN A 119 18.75 8.82 10.94
C ASN A 119 17.51 8.87 11.84
N LEU A 120 17.76 8.86 13.14
CA LEU A 120 16.69 8.95 14.13
C LEU A 120 16.13 10.37 14.17
N ARG A 121 14.80 10.47 14.18
CA ARG A 121 14.06 11.72 14.36
C ARG A 121 12.94 11.49 15.37
N THR A 122 12.79 12.44 16.29
CA THR A 122 11.71 12.43 17.28
C THR A 122 10.51 13.18 16.75
N ALA A 123 9.33 12.59 16.87
CA ALA A 123 8.07 13.20 16.47
C ALA A 123 7.69 14.36 17.40
N THR A 124 7.22 15.43 16.78
CA THR A 124 6.81 16.69 17.43
C THR A 124 5.28 16.82 17.43
N ALA A 125 4.75 17.87 18.04
CA ALA A 125 3.31 18.19 17.99
C ALA A 125 2.75 18.33 16.55
N ASN A 126 3.60 18.68 15.57
CA ASN A 126 3.20 18.75 14.16
C ASN A 126 2.95 17.36 13.54
N ASP A 127 3.55 16.31 14.11
CA ASP A 127 3.47 14.94 13.61
C ASP A 127 2.35 14.13 14.26
N LYS A 128 1.63 14.70 15.25
CA LYS A 128 0.69 14.00 16.14
C LYS A 128 -0.43 13.21 15.46
N PHE A 129 -0.78 13.55 14.22
CA PHE A 129 -1.79 12.84 13.44
C PHE A 129 -1.22 11.66 12.65
N TYR A 130 0.09 11.45 12.62
CA TYR A 130 0.74 10.38 11.86
C TYR A 130 1.60 9.49 12.75
N LEU A 131 2.26 10.10 13.74
CA LEU A 131 3.22 9.49 14.63
C LEU A 131 2.91 9.85 16.08
N LYS A 132 3.32 8.98 17.00
CA LYS A 132 3.26 9.26 18.44
C LYS A 132 4.18 10.43 18.79
N GLU A 133 3.63 11.52 19.31
CA GLU A 133 4.42 12.66 19.79
C GLU A 133 5.46 12.22 20.84
N GLY A 134 6.69 12.74 20.73
CA GLY A 134 7.83 12.37 21.57
C GLY A 134 8.44 11.00 21.25
N TYR A 135 7.86 10.21 20.33
CA TYR A 135 8.42 8.92 19.94
C TYR A 135 9.50 9.10 18.86
N THR A 136 10.61 8.37 19.01
CA THR A 136 11.73 8.43 18.06
C THR A 136 11.65 7.28 17.08
N THR A 137 11.64 7.61 15.79
CA THR A 137 11.62 6.65 14.67
C THR A 137 12.59 7.08 13.57
N ALA A 138 12.80 6.27 12.54
CA ALA A 138 13.63 6.66 11.40
C ALA A 138 13.02 7.84 10.64
N ALA A 139 13.85 8.77 10.17
CA ALA A 139 13.46 9.90 9.32
C ALA A 139 12.65 9.46 8.07
N PHE A 140 12.87 8.22 7.61
CA PHE A 140 12.13 7.54 6.55
C PHE A 140 10.60 7.55 6.74
N ASN A 141 10.15 7.55 7.99
CA ASN A 141 8.74 7.51 8.35
C ASN A 141 8.09 8.91 8.46
N PHE A 142 8.84 9.99 8.25
CA PHE A 142 8.36 11.36 8.35
C PHE A 142 8.11 12.00 6.99
N ASP A 143 7.21 12.98 6.97
CA ASP A 143 6.92 13.81 5.80
C ASP A 143 6.57 12.98 4.54
N ARG A 144 5.83 11.89 4.74
CA ARG A 144 5.34 11.00 3.68
C ARG A 144 3.93 11.39 3.23
N GLU A 145 3.51 10.85 2.10
CA GLU A 145 2.13 11.05 1.63
C GLU A 145 1.09 10.42 2.58
N PRO A 146 -0.17 10.89 2.60
CA PRO A 146 -1.22 10.33 3.47
C PRO A 146 -1.44 8.82 3.32
N ARG A 147 -1.30 8.27 2.11
CA ARG A 147 -1.43 6.82 1.86
C ARG A 147 -0.36 6.01 2.57
N PHE A 148 0.85 6.52 2.77
CA PHE A 148 1.89 5.84 3.56
C PHE A 148 1.41 5.55 4.99
N TYR A 149 0.79 6.56 5.62
CA TYR A 149 0.25 6.44 6.97
C TYR A 149 -1.10 5.74 7.04
N ALA A 150 -1.86 5.68 5.94
CA ALA A 150 -3.12 4.95 5.87
C ALA A 150 -2.89 3.45 5.64
N ASP A 151 -1.97 3.12 4.74
CA ASP A 151 -1.81 1.77 4.21
C ASP A 151 -0.79 0.95 5.00
N LEU A 152 0.16 1.61 5.65
CA LEU A 152 1.20 0.97 6.45
C LEU A 152 1.02 1.26 7.94
N ALA A 153 1.39 0.28 8.76
CA ALA A 153 1.69 0.49 10.17
C ALA A 153 3.14 0.06 10.44
N PHE A 154 3.82 0.77 11.32
CA PHE A 154 5.23 0.62 11.64
C PHE A 154 5.55 1.22 13.01
N ASP A 155 6.77 1.01 13.50
CA ASP A 155 7.18 1.51 14.81
C ASP A 155 7.02 3.04 14.99
N GLY A 156 6.18 3.44 15.95
CA GLY A 156 5.80 4.82 16.22
C GLY A 156 4.58 5.33 15.47
N SER A 157 4.03 4.56 14.53
CA SER A 157 2.82 4.93 13.78
C SER A 157 1.55 4.80 14.63
N ILE A 158 0.51 5.51 14.18
CA ILE A 158 -0.84 5.41 14.71
C ILE A 158 -1.62 4.32 13.98
N TRP A 159 -2.41 3.55 14.73
CA TRP A 159 -3.47 2.69 14.19
C TRP A 159 -4.82 3.28 14.54
N GLU A 160 -5.50 3.85 13.54
CA GLU A 160 -6.77 4.54 13.73
C GLU A 160 -7.92 3.55 13.87
N ALA A 161 -8.92 3.98 14.64
CA ALA A 161 -10.14 3.26 14.94
C ALA A 161 -9.91 1.97 15.76
N GLN A 162 -10.54 0.84 15.42
CA GLN A 162 -10.55 -0.39 16.22
C GLN A 162 -11.21 -0.24 17.61
N GLY A 163 -12.30 0.53 17.67
CA GLY A 163 -13.06 0.79 18.90
C GLY A 163 -12.82 2.19 19.47
N LYS A 164 -11.76 2.89 18.99
CA LYS A 164 -11.59 4.33 19.21
C LYS A 164 -12.48 5.12 18.26
N THR A 165 -13.07 6.21 18.76
CA THR A 165 -14.00 7.08 18.02
C THR A 165 -13.48 8.50 17.82
N ASN A 166 -12.32 8.84 18.39
CA ASN A 166 -11.67 10.15 18.31
C ASN A 166 -10.14 10.02 18.44
N ASP A 167 -9.42 11.14 18.28
CA ASP A 167 -7.95 11.21 18.30
C ASP A 167 -7.33 11.30 19.71
N ASN A 168 -8.12 11.22 20.80
CA ASN A 168 -7.57 11.48 22.15
C ASN A 168 -6.67 10.35 22.65
N GLU A 169 -6.99 9.10 22.28
CA GLU A 169 -6.27 7.91 22.74
C GLU A 169 -6.08 6.90 21.61
N PRO A 170 -5.34 7.25 20.55
CA PRO A 170 -5.10 6.33 19.46
C PRO A 170 -4.19 5.18 19.92
N PHE A 171 -4.26 4.06 19.21
CA PHE A 171 -3.30 2.98 19.41
C PHE A 171 -1.99 3.31 18.70
N TYR A 172 -0.87 3.09 19.41
CA TYR A 172 0.47 3.35 18.90
C TYR A 172 1.25 2.05 18.74
N VAL A 173 1.91 1.89 17.61
CA VAL A 173 2.72 0.71 17.32
C VAL A 173 4.11 0.82 17.96
N GLN A 174 4.57 -0.28 18.52
CA GLN A 174 5.83 -0.43 19.26
C GLN A 174 6.47 -1.76 18.85
N ALA A 175 7.29 -1.73 17.79
CA ALA A 175 7.68 -2.91 17.02
C ALA A 175 9.12 -3.37 17.27
N LYS A 176 9.90 -2.69 18.11
CA LYS A 176 11.25 -3.13 18.45
C LYS A 176 11.21 -4.45 19.22
N PHE A 177 12.29 -5.22 19.20
CA PHE A 177 12.35 -6.51 19.92
C PHE A 177 11.94 -6.34 21.39
N GLY A 178 11.20 -7.31 21.93
CA GLY A 178 10.70 -7.27 23.31
C GLY A 178 9.53 -6.30 23.58
N GLN A 179 9.25 -5.33 22.70
CA GLN A 179 8.11 -4.43 22.85
C GLN A 179 6.77 -5.11 22.54
N THR A 180 5.67 -4.43 22.87
CA THR A 180 4.28 -4.91 22.73
C THR A 180 3.99 -5.58 21.39
N HIS A 181 4.41 -4.96 20.29
CA HIS A 181 4.12 -5.38 18.92
C HIS A 181 5.36 -5.92 18.18
N GLY A 182 6.50 -5.99 18.86
CA GLY A 182 7.73 -6.51 18.31
C GLY A 182 7.79 -8.04 18.32
N LYS A 183 8.90 -8.56 17.81
CA LYS A 183 9.17 -10.00 17.78
C LYS A 183 9.30 -10.54 19.21
N LYS A 184 8.57 -11.64 19.48
CA LYS A 184 8.62 -12.41 20.74
C LYS A 184 8.82 -13.92 20.55
N GLY A 185 8.93 -14.34 19.29
CA GLY A 185 9.05 -15.73 18.86
C GLY A 185 9.16 -15.81 17.34
N ASN A 186 9.01 -17.00 16.78
CA ASN A 186 9.18 -17.23 15.34
C ASN A 186 7.94 -16.92 14.49
N ALA A 187 6.83 -16.52 15.10
CA ALA A 187 5.58 -16.18 14.43
C ALA A 187 4.92 -14.99 15.15
N LEU A 188 3.76 -14.56 14.66
CA LEU A 188 2.89 -13.55 15.27
C LEU A 188 3.45 -12.12 15.31
N HIS A 189 4.26 -11.77 14.32
CA HIS A 189 4.85 -10.44 14.13
C HIS A 189 5.16 -10.20 12.65
N SER A 190 5.34 -8.94 12.26
CA SER A 190 5.86 -8.61 10.93
C SER A 190 7.34 -8.92 10.86
N ILE A 191 7.76 -9.67 9.85
CA ILE A 191 9.17 -9.99 9.60
C ILE A 191 9.97 -8.72 9.24
N THR A 192 9.34 -7.71 8.65
CA THR A 192 10.03 -6.54 8.06
C THR A 192 9.87 -5.27 8.88
N GLY A 193 9.02 -5.27 9.92
CA GLY A 193 8.71 -4.09 10.74
C GLY A 193 7.63 -3.16 10.17
N TYR A 194 7.06 -3.50 9.02
CA TYR A 194 5.88 -2.84 8.44
C TYR A 194 4.72 -3.83 8.29
N TRP A 195 3.50 -3.39 8.58
CA TRP A 195 2.25 -4.15 8.41
C TRP A 195 1.34 -3.51 7.37
N PRO A 196 0.58 -4.31 6.59
CA PRO A 196 -0.36 -3.80 5.59
C PRO A 196 -1.69 -3.38 6.25
N LYS A 197 -1.68 -2.23 6.95
CA LYS A 197 -2.85 -1.66 7.64
C LYS A 197 -4.05 -1.44 6.71
N LYS A 198 -3.81 -1.18 5.41
CA LYS A 198 -4.85 -1.04 4.38
C LYS A 198 -5.85 -2.19 4.36
N LEU A 199 -5.39 -3.41 4.64
CA LEU A 199 -6.21 -4.63 4.56
C LEU A 199 -7.21 -4.77 5.71
N VAL A 200 -7.12 -3.94 6.76
CA VAL A 200 -7.93 -4.08 7.96
C VAL A 200 -9.04 -3.05 7.96
N HIS A 201 -10.29 -3.49 8.12
CA HIS A 201 -11.42 -2.59 8.24
C HIS A 201 -11.30 -1.76 9.52
N TYR A 202 -11.44 -0.43 9.42
CA TYR A 202 -11.22 0.50 10.54
C TYR A 202 -12.13 0.23 11.76
N SER A 203 -13.38 -0.20 11.53
CA SER A 203 -14.36 -0.44 12.60
C SER A 203 -14.26 -1.81 13.30
N SER A 204 -13.26 -2.65 12.99
CA SER A 204 -13.16 -3.98 13.59
C SER A 204 -12.63 -3.89 15.03
N THR A 205 -13.41 -4.30 16.04
CA THR A 205 -13.01 -4.12 17.44
C THR A 205 -12.51 -5.41 18.07
N LEU A 206 -11.54 -5.32 18.97
CA LEU A 206 -11.06 -6.46 19.75
C LEU A 206 -11.86 -6.60 21.04
N ASN A 207 -12.08 -7.84 21.47
CA ASN A 207 -12.54 -8.18 22.81
C ASN A 207 -11.50 -9.12 23.47
N ALA A 208 -11.73 -9.63 24.68
CA ALA A 208 -10.77 -10.49 25.37
C ALA A 208 -10.36 -11.74 24.56
N ASN A 209 -11.34 -12.43 23.97
CA ASN A 209 -11.13 -13.73 23.31
C ASN A 209 -11.55 -13.77 21.83
N THR A 210 -12.16 -12.69 21.33
CA THR A 210 -12.71 -12.63 19.97
C THR A 210 -12.25 -11.37 19.26
N TYR A 211 -12.31 -11.43 17.92
CA TYR A 211 -12.08 -10.28 17.06
C TYR A 211 -13.22 -10.21 16.03
N PRO A 212 -14.38 -9.61 16.39
CA PRO A 212 -15.50 -9.42 15.47
C PRO A 212 -15.10 -8.53 14.29
N LEU A 213 -14.61 -9.16 13.23
CA LEU A 213 -14.17 -8.50 12.02
C LEU A 213 -15.36 -8.05 11.17
N LYS A 214 -15.33 -6.79 10.73
CA LYS A 214 -16.22 -6.34 9.66
C LYS A 214 -15.66 -6.87 8.34
N GLY A 215 -16.31 -7.89 7.80
CA GLY A 215 -15.99 -8.42 6.48
C GLY A 215 -16.34 -7.42 5.37
N TYR A 216 -15.53 -7.40 4.33
CA TYR A 216 -15.72 -6.54 3.15
C TYR A 216 -15.56 -7.33 1.85
N THR A 217 -15.88 -6.71 0.73
CA THR A 217 -15.78 -7.35 -0.59
C THR A 217 -14.42 -7.00 -1.19
N PHE A 218 -13.52 -7.97 -1.33
CA PHE A 218 -12.18 -7.70 -1.84
C PHE A 218 -12.26 -7.23 -3.32
N PRO A 219 -11.73 -6.04 -3.67
CA PRO A 219 -11.83 -5.53 -5.03
C PRO A 219 -10.94 -6.35 -5.97
N VAL A 220 -11.52 -6.79 -7.09
CA VAL A 220 -10.79 -7.37 -8.23
C VAL A 220 -10.46 -6.27 -9.24
N MET A 221 -11.41 -5.35 -9.45
CA MET A 221 -11.24 -4.14 -10.26
C MET A 221 -12.09 -3.02 -9.67
N ARG A 222 -11.51 -1.82 -9.60
CA ARG A 222 -12.18 -0.60 -9.13
C ARG A 222 -11.91 0.57 -10.06
N LEU A 223 -12.69 1.64 -9.96
CA LEU A 223 -12.63 2.76 -10.90
C LEU A 223 -11.24 3.42 -10.99
N SER A 224 -10.50 3.51 -9.89
CA SER A 224 -9.12 4.03 -9.91
C SER A 224 -8.13 3.14 -10.67
N ASP A 225 -8.30 1.82 -10.62
CA ASP A 225 -7.53 0.88 -11.44
C ASP A 225 -7.78 1.19 -12.93
N LEU A 226 -9.05 1.36 -13.31
CA LEU A 226 -9.44 1.68 -14.66
C LEU A 226 -8.94 3.06 -15.12
N TYR A 227 -8.97 4.07 -14.25
CA TYR A 227 -8.39 5.40 -14.52
C TYR A 227 -6.89 5.32 -14.80
N LEU A 228 -6.15 4.56 -14.00
CA LEU A 228 -4.71 4.40 -14.17
C LEU A 228 -4.36 3.55 -15.40
N LEU A 229 -5.14 2.51 -15.71
CA LEU A 229 -5.00 1.75 -16.96
C LEU A 229 -5.25 2.65 -18.17
N TYR A 230 -6.25 3.53 -18.11
CA TYR A 230 -6.52 4.47 -19.19
C TYR A 230 -5.39 5.48 -19.39
N ALA A 231 -4.92 6.09 -18.30
CA ALA A 231 -3.78 7.01 -18.35
C ALA A 231 -2.52 6.33 -18.90
N GLU A 232 -2.23 5.09 -18.49
CA GLU A 232 -1.14 4.28 -19.03
C GLU A 232 -1.31 4.05 -20.54
N ALA A 233 -2.50 3.61 -20.97
CA ALA A 233 -2.79 3.33 -22.36
C ALA A 233 -2.71 4.59 -23.26
N LEU A 234 -3.12 5.75 -22.74
CA LEU A 234 -2.97 7.04 -23.42
C LEU A 234 -1.50 7.42 -23.56
N ASN A 235 -0.73 7.37 -22.46
CA ASN A 235 0.70 7.66 -22.49
C ASN A 235 1.44 6.74 -23.46
N GLU A 236 1.11 5.45 -23.48
CA GLU A 236 1.73 4.50 -24.39
C GLU A 236 1.35 4.70 -25.86
N ALA A 237 0.15 5.20 -26.14
CA ALA A 237 -0.31 5.44 -27.50
C ALA A 237 0.17 6.78 -28.07
N TYR A 238 0.14 7.84 -27.27
CA TYR A 238 0.27 9.22 -27.76
C TYR A 238 1.30 10.05 -26.99
N GLY A 239 1.86 9.52 -25.91
CA GLY A 239 2.68 10.28 -24.96
C GLY A 239 1.84 11.02 -23.91
N PRO A 240 2.49 11.82 -23.05
CA PRO A 240 1.80 12.55 -21.99
C PRO A 240 0.80 13.56 -22.57
N SER A 241 -0.36 13.67 -21.95
CA SER A 241 -1.46 14.53 -22.39
C SER A 241 -2.29 15.01 -21.20
N ASP A 242 -3.01 16.12 -21.36
CA ASP A 242 -3.87 16.67 -20.32
C ASP A 242 -4.91 15.68 -19.81
N GLU A 243 -5.47 14.85 -20.70
CA GLU A 243 -6.41 13.80 -20.32
C GLU A 243 -5.74 12.72 -19.46
N ALA A 244 -4.55 12.25 -19.85
CA ALA A 244 -3.82 11.27 -19.05
C ALA A 244 -3.39 11.84 -17.69
N TYR A 245 -2.96 13.10 -17.62
CA TYR A 245 -2.68 13.79 -16.36
C TYR A 245 -3.94 13.92 -15.51
N MET A 246 -5.10 14.27 -16.09
CA MET A 246 -6.37 14.41 -15.38
C MET A 246 -6.72 13.12 -14.62
N TYR A 247 -6.68 11.96 -15.28
CA TYR A 247 -7.04 10.69 -14.64
C TYR A 247 -6.08 10.29 -13.50
N VAL A 248 -4.78 10.53 -13.66
CA VAL A 248 -3.79 10.35 -12.58
C VAL A 248 -4.04 11.35 -11.44
N ASN A 249 -4.31 12.61 -11.77
CA ASN A 249 -4.50 13.68 -10.80
C ASN A 249 -5.78 13.50 -9.97
N ARG A 250 -6.85 12.89 -10.51
CA ARG A 250 -8.04 12.53 -9.71
C ARG A 250 -7.69 11.59 -8.54
N ILE A 251 -6.77 10.64 -8.75
CA ILE A 251 -6.28 9.73 -7.70
C ILE A 251 -5.43 10.47 -6.68
N ARG A 252 -4.53 11.34 -7.17
CA ARG A 252 -3.63 12.14 -6.34
C ARG A 252 -4.38 13.15 -5.48
N GLU A 253 -5.37 13.82 -6.03
CA GLU A 253 -6.26 14.74 -5.31
C GLU A 253 -7.01 14.02 -4.19
N ARG A 254 -7.56 12.83 -4.46
CA ARG A 254 -8.17 11.99 -3.41
C ARG A 254 -7.13 11.58 -2.35
N ALA A 255 -5.85 11.49 -2.67
CA ALA A 255 -4.77 11.26 -1.72
C ALA A 255 -4.22 12.54 -1.04
N MET A 256 -4.80 13.71 -1.30
CA MET A 256 -4.31 15.03 -0.86
C MET A 256 -2.88 15.34 -1.32
N LEU A 257 -2.54 14.93 -2.54
CA LEU A 257 -1.28 15.26 -3.19
C LEU A 257 -1.46 16.34 -4.25
N PRO A 258 -0.43 17.17 -4.49
CA PRO A 258 -0.42 18.06 -5.65
C PRO A 258 -0.54 17.28 -6.96
N THR A 259 -0.95 17.98 -8.02
CA THR A 259 -0.96 17.41 -9.37
C THR A 259 0.44 16.90 -9.76
N VAL A 260 0.52 15.99 -10.73
CA VAL A 260 1.82 15.52 -11.26
C VAL A 260 2.66 16.70 -11.71
N GLN A 261 2.06 17.65 -12.43
CA GLN A 261 2.75 18.82 -12.95
C GLN A 261 3.31 19.70 -11.82
N ASP A 262 2.50 20.02 -10.81
CA ASP A 262 2.94 20.87 -9.69
C ASP A 262 3.98 20.18 -8.81
N ALA A 263 3.80 18.88 -8.53
CA ALA A 263 4.68 18.10 -7.69
C ALA A 263 6.08 17.99 -8.30
N TRP A 264 6.18 17.59 -9.58
CA TRP A 264 7.49 17.41 -10.23
C TRP A 264 8.18 18.74 -10.49
N THR A 265 7.48 19.75 -11.01
CA THR A 265 8.07 21.06 -11.32
C THR A 265 8.71 21.69 -10.08
N ASN A 266 8.00 21.66 -8.95
CA ASN A 266 8.44 22.40 -7.76
C ASN A 266 9.39 21.60 -6.87
N PHE A 267 9.21 20.28 -6.75
CA PHE A 267 9.90 19.48 -5.72
C PHE A 267 10.87 18.44 -6.27
N SER A 268 10.71 17.97 -7.52
CA SER A 268 11.58 16.92 -8.06
C SER A 268 12.92 17.48 -8.55
N VAL A 269 14.01 16.74 -8.32
CA VAL A 269 15.32 16.91 -8.98
C VAL A 269 15.26 16.71 -10.50
N ARG A 270 14.18 16.11 -11.01
CA ARG A 270 13.88 15.93 -12.45
C ARG A 270 12.56 16.62 -12.80
N PRO A 271 12.50 17.96 -12.84
CA PRO A 271 11.24 18.69 -12.96
C PRO A 271 10.45 18.38 -14.23
N GLU A 272 11.14 18.07 -15.33
CA GLU A 272 10.50 17.79 -16.62
C GLU A 272 10.15 16.30 -16.83
N LYS A 273 10.40 15.42 -15.85
CA LYS A 273 10.20 13.97 -15.99
C LYS A 273 8.82 13.61 -16.56
N TYR A 274 7.78 14.28 -16.07
CA TYR A 274 6.39 14.04 -16.45
C TYR A 274 6.05 14.45 -17.89
N THR A 275 6.91 15.23 -18.56
CA THR A 275 6.69 15.72 -19.94
C THR A 275 7.10 14.70 -21.01
N THR A 276 7.88 13.69 -20.62
CA THR A 276 8.35 12.62 -21.52
C THR A 276 7.50 11.36 -21.37
N LYS A 277 7.33 10.61 -22.45
CA LYS A 277 6.59 9.33 -22.43
C LYS A 277 7.15 8.34 -21.41
N ASP A 278 8.48 8.17 -21.36
CA ASP A 278 9.12 7.23 -20.45
C ASP A 278 9.05 7.70 -19.00
N GLY A 279 9.30 9.00 -18.75
CA GLY A 279 9.21 9.56 -17.42
C GLY A 279 7.78 9.54 -16.86
N PHE A 280 6.77 9.84 -17.68
CA PHE A 280 5.37 9.74 -17.26
C PHE A 280 4.90 8.29 -17.10
N ARG A 281 5.42 7.34 -17.89
CA ARG A 281 5.21 5.90 -17.67
C ARG A 281 5.65 5.51 -16.26
N GLU A 282 6.87 5.87 -15.86
CA GLU A 282 7.36 5.57 -14.50
C GLU A 282 6.48 6.17 -13.41
N ILE A 283 5.95 7.39 -13.62
CA ILE A 283 5.04 8.05 -12.68
C ILE A 283 3.72 7.27 -12.55
N ILE A 284 3.11 6.88 -13.68
CA ILE A 284 1.87 6.09 -13.70
C ILE A 284 2.11 4.72 -13.03
N GLN A 285 3.21 4.05 -13.34
CA GLN A 285 3.56 2.76 -12.75
C GLN A 285 3.74 2.85 -11.22
N ASN A 286 4.37 3.92 -10.73
CA ASN A 286 4.52 4.13 -9.29
C ASN A 286 3.20 4.51 -8.62
N GLU A 287 2.41 5.41 -9.22
CA GLU A 287 1.08 5.77 -8.73
C GLU A 287 0.18 4.53 -8.63
N ARG A 288 0.20 3.65 -9.64
CA ARG A 288 -0.51 2.37 -9.63
C ARG A 288 -0.02 1.43 -8.53
N THR A 289 1.28 1.39 -8.29
CA THR A 289 1.87 0.55 -7.24
C THR A 289 1.43 0.97 -5.85
N ILE A 290 1.36 2.29 -5.59
CA ILE A 290 0.87 2.84 -4.33
C ILE A 290 -0.63 2.64 -4.22
N GLU A 291 -1.37 3.09 -5.23
CA GLU A 291 -2.82 3.10 -5.23
C GLU A 291 -3.39 1.70 -5.02
N LEU A 292 -2.87 0.71 -5.73
CA LEU A 292 -3.32 -0.68 -5.70
C LEU A 292 -2.46 -1.56 -4.78
N ALA A 293 -1.71 -0.95 -3.85
CA ALA A 293 -0.92 -1.69 -2.86
C ALA A 293 -1.83 -2.67 -2.11
N PHE A 294 -1.37 -3.92 -2.03
CA PHE A 294 -2.06 -5.04 -1.36
C PHE A 294 -3.38 -5.51 -2.01
N GLU A 295 -3.66 -5.09 -3.24
CA GLU A 295 -4.87 -5.48 -4.00
C GLU A 295 -4.59 -6.56 -5.06
N SER A 296 -3.53 -7.36 -4.87
CA SER A 296 -3.15 -8.48 -5.76
C SER A 296 -2.76 -8.11 -7.20
N GLN A 297 -2.43 -6.84 -7.47
CA GLN A 297 -2.11 -6.35 -8.84
C GLN A 297 -0.62 -6.43 -9.20
N ARG A 298 0.28 -6.14 -8.24
CA ARG A 298 1.71 -5.88 -8.49
C ARG A 298 2.42 -6.96 -9.31
N ILE A 299 2.15 -8.25 -9.06
CA ILE A 299 2.81 -9.34 -9.81
C ILE A 299 2.43 -9.33 -11.30
N PHE A 300 1.17 -9.03 -11.61
CA PHE A 300 0.70 -8.94 -12.99
C PHE A 300 1.24 -7.70 -13.69
N ASP A 301 1.30 -6.58 -12.98
CA ASP A 301 1.91 -5.34 -13.45
C ASP A 301 3.40 -5.52 -13.79
N LEU A 302 4.18 -6.11 -12.88
CA LEU A 302 5.60 -6.40 -13.12
C LEU A 302 5.82 -7.32 -14.33
N LYS A 303 4.98 -8.35 -14.48
CA LYS A 303 5.06 -9.28 -15.61
C LYS A 303 4.73 -8.58 -16.93
N ARG A 304 3.64 -7.80 -17.01
CA ARG A 304 3.24 -7.14 -18.27
C ARG A 304 4.18 -5.98 -18.66
N TRP A 305 4.77 -5.30 -17.68
CA TRP A 305 5.81 -4.29 -17.91
C TRP A 305 7.18 -4.89 -18.22
N LYS A 306 7.33 -6.21 -18.05
CA LYS A 306 8.59 -6.94 -18.13
C LYS A 306 9.67 -6.43 -17.17
N THR A 307 9.27 -5.86 -16.04
CA THR A 307 10.16 -5.40 -14.97
C THR A 307 10.29 -6.42 -13.82
N ALA A 308 9.70 -7.60 -13.99
CA ALA A 308 9.73 -8.67 -13.00
C ALA A 308 11.15 -9.20 -12.72
N PRO A 309 12.05 -9.42 -13.69
CA PRO A 309 13.42 -9.83 -13.41
C PRO A 309 14.18 -8.82 -12.56
N GLU A 310 13.97 -7.52 -12.75
CA GLU A 310 14.61 -6.47 -11.98
C GLU A 310 14.04 -6.45 -10.56
N GLU A 311 12.71 -6.38 -10.43
CA GLU A 311 12.06 -6.17 -9.13
C GLU A 311 11.88 -7.46 -8.30
N LEU A 312 11.76 -8.63 -8.92
CA LEU A 312 11.58 -9.92 -8.24
C LEU A 312 12.89 -10.70 -8.04
N ASN A 313 14.04 -10.18 -8.49
CA ASN A 313 15.35 -10.65 -8.03
C ASN A 313 15.97 -9.75 -6.95
N GLU A 314 15.35 -8.63 -6.59
CA GLU A 314 15.77 -7.85 -5.42
C GLU A 314 15.47 -8.62 -4.12
N SER A 315 16.33 -8.42 -3.11
CA SER A 315 16.11 -8.97 -1.78
C SER A 315 14.87 -8.36 -1.10
N ILE A 316 14.25 -9.15 -0.21
CA ILE A 316 13.26 -8.67 0.74
C ILE A 316 13.98 -8.20 1.99
N ASN A 317 13.95 -6.89 2.18
CA ASN A 317 14.56 -6.22 3.32
C ASN A 317 13.48 -5.64 4.26
N GLY A 318 13.88 -5.39 5.51
CA GLY A 318 13.07 -4.73 6.54
C GLY A 318 13.96 -4.12 7.63
N TRP A 319 13.34 -3.59 8.69
CA TRP A 319 14.07 -3.22 9.91
C TRP A 319 14.58 -4.45 10.64
N ASP A 320 15.63 -4.32 11.46
CA ASP A 320 16.14 -5.45 12.23
C ASP A 320 15.25 -5.73 13.45
N MET A 321 14.26 -6.62 13.25
CA MET A 321 13.27 -7.01 14.25
C MET A 321 13.84 -7.77 15.46
N ASP A 322 15.13 -8.12 15.45
CA ASP A 322 15.82 -8.80 16.55
C ASP A 322 16.50 -7.81 17.52
N GLN A 323 16.30 -6.50 17.35
CA GLN A 323 16.98 -5.46 18.13
C GLN A 323 16.04 -4.67 19.05
N GLU A 324 16.43 -4.55 20.32
CA GLU A 324 15.79 -3.65 21.30
C GLU A 324 16.31 -2.22 21.15
N ASN A 325 17.61 -2.08 20.88
CA ASN A 325 18.27 -0.80 20.74
C ASN A 325 17.76 -0.07 19.49
N ILE A 326 17.34 1.19 19.66
CA ILE A 326 16.76 2.00 18.59
C ILE A 326 17.67 2.16 17.37
N GLN A 327 18.97 2.39 17.56
CA GLN A 327 19.93 2.57 16.47
C GLN A 327 20.24 1.27 15.73
N ALA A 328 20.13 0.13 16.43
CA ALA A 328 20.28 -1.19 15.82
C ALA A 328 19.01 -1.61 15.07
N TYR A 329 17.82 -1.33 15.62
CA TYR A 329 16.53 -1.60 15.00
C TYR A 329 16.38 -0.89 13.64
N TYR A 330 16.69 0.40 13.55
CA TYR A 330 16.60 1.18 12.31
C TYR A 330 17.77 0.95 11.34
N ARG A 331 18.25 -0.29 11.24
CA ARG A 331 19.15 -0.75 10.19
C ARG A 331 18.37 -1.63 9.24
N GLU A 332 18.64 -1.49 7.96
CA GLU A 332 18.05 -2.34 6.95
C GLU A 332 18.71 -3.73 7.00
N LYS A 333 17.90 -4.76 7.19
CA LYS A 333 18.29 -6.17 7.24
C LYS A 333 17.64 -6.93 6.10
N GLN A 334 18.44 -7.74 5.41
CA GLN A 334 17.95 -8.69 4.42
C GLN A 334 17.35 -9.91 5.11
N TYR A 335 16.13 -10.28 4.75
CA TYR A 335 15.42 -11.45 5.28
C TYR A 335 15.31 -12.59 4.28
N PHE A 336 15.16 -12.27 2.99
CA PHE A 336 14.98 -13.28 1.96
C PHE A 336 15.55 -12.78 0.63
N GLN A 337 16.17 -13.66 -0.13
CA GLN A 337 16.61 -13.38 -1.50
C GLN A 337 15.59 -13.98 -2.46
N MET A 338 14.92 -13.16 -3.25
CA MET A 338 14.01 -13.67 -4.27
C MET A 338 14.79 -14.10 -5.52
N SER A 339 14.15 -14.96 -6.31
CA SER A 339 14.63 -15.42 -7.60
C SER A 339 13.48 -15.39 -8.60
N PHE A 340 13.73 -14.80 -9.77
CA PHE A 340 12.79 -14.76 -10.87
C PHE A 340 13.54 -14.90 -12.20
N SER A 341 13.09 -15.83 -13.02
CA SER A 341 13.69 -16.17 -14.31
C SER A 341 12.65 -16.15 -15.42
N LEU A 342 13.07 -16.29 -16.68
CA LEU A 342 12.18 -16.19 -17.84
C LEU A 342 10.99 -17.18 -17.79
N LYS A 343 11.18 -18.37 -17.21
CA LYS A 343 10.09 -19.36 -17.06
C LYS A 343 8.99 -18.87 -16.12
N ASP A 344 9.33 -18.05 -15.11
CA ASP A 344 8.43 -17.62 -14.03
C ASP A 344 7.41 -16.56 -14.48
N TYR A 345 7.54 -16.05 -15.71
CA TYR A 345 6.49 -15.26 -16.35
C TYR A 345 5.19 -16.05 -16.48
N PHE A 346 5.28 -17.36 -16.65
CA PHE A 346 4.14 -18.24 -16.81
C PHE A 346 4.10 -19.30 -15.69
N TRP A 347 2.91 -19.79 -15.37
CA TRP A 347 2.76 -20.91 -14.45
C TRP A 347 3.00 -22.23 -15.18
N PRO A 348 3.71 -23.20 -14.59
CA PRO A 348 3.90 -24.51 -15.21
C PRO A 348 2.55 -25.20 -15.42
N ILE A 349 2.44 -25.93 -16.53
CA ILE A 349 1.28 -26.80 -16.77
C ILE A 349 1.41 -28.01 -15.83
N PRO A 350 0.36 -28.38 -15.07
CA PRO A 350 0.40 -29.54 -14.19
C PRO A 350 0.78 -30.82 -14.93
N GLN A 351 1.69 -31.62 -14.36
CA GLN A 351 2.21 -32.83 -14.99
C GLN A 351 1.12 -33.83 -15.39
N ASN A 352 0.04 -33.94 -14.60
CA ASN A 352 -1.10 -34.80 -14.92
C ASN A 352 -1.80 -34.40 -16.23
N ASP A 353 -1.84 -33.11 -16.55
CA ASP A 353 -2.47 -32.63 -17.79
C ASP A 353 -1.59 -32.95 -19.00
N LEU A 354 -0.26 -32.84 -18.86
CA LEU A 354 0.71 -33.27 -19.88
C LEU A 354 0.68 -34.79 -20.11
N LEU A 355 0.46 -35.57 -19.05
CA LEU A 355 0.35 -37.03 -19.15
C LEU A 355 -0.93 -37.46 -19.87
N ARG A 356 -2.06 -36.79 -19.58
CA ARG A 356 -3.37 -37.06 -20.19
C ARG A 356 -3.45 -36.62 -21.64
N ASN A 357 -2.86 -35.48 -21.99
CA ASN A 357 -2.90 -34.94 -23.34
C ASN A 357 -1.50 -34.73 -23.90
N LYS A 358 -0.99 -35.72 -24.64
CA LYS A 358 0.32 -35.71 -25.29
C LYS A 358 0.50 -34.64 -26.37
N ARG A 359 -0.56 -33.91 -26.76
CA ARG A 359 -0.47 -32.77 -27.68
C ARG A 359 -0.06 -31.47 -26.97
N ILE A 360 -0.24 -31.39 -25.65
CA ILE A 360 0.17 -30.22 -24.86
C ILE A 360 1.68 -30.34 -24.61
N LYS A 361 2.40 -29.27 -24.94
CA LYS A 361 3.82 -29.13 -24.59
C LYS A 361 3.95 -28.23 -23.38
N GLN A 362 4.90 -28.54 -22.51
CA GLN A 362 5.23 -27.69 -21.36
C GLN A 362 5.75 -26.33 -21.83
N ILE A 363 5.60 -25.33 -20.98
CA ILE A 363 6.15 -23.99 -21.18
C ILE A 363 7.68 -24.05 -21.08
N PRO A 364 8.43 -23.39 -21.97
CA PRO A 364 9.89 -23.39 -21.94
C PRO A 364 10.48 -23.04 -20.57
N GLY A 365 11.41 -23.87 -20.09
CA GLY A 365 12.09 -23.73 -18.80
C GLY A 365 11.42 -24.41 -17.62
N TRP A 366 10.20 -24.93 -17.80
CA TRP A 366 9.56 -25.86 -16.87
C TRP A 366 9.70 -27.29 -17.42
N ASP A 367 9.91 -28.27 -16.52
CA ASP A 367 10.05 -29.70 -16.85
C ASP A 367 8.78 -30.49 -16.52
#